data_AF-A0A966XVT9-F1
#
_entry.id   AF-A0A966XVT9-F1
#
_cell.length_a   1.000
_cell.length_b   1.000
_cell.length_c   1.000
_cell.angle_alpha   90.00
_cell.angle_beta   90.00
_cell.angle_gamma   90.00
#
_symmetry.space_group_name_H-M   'P 1'
#
loop_
_entity.id
_entity.type
_entity.pdbx_description
1 polymer ?
#
loop_
_entity_poly.entity_id
_entity_poly.type
_entity_poly.pdbx_seq_one_letter_code
_entity_poly.pdbx_strand_id
1 'polypeptide(L)'
;MVLRPLKRQGSSPEHFSVAILDSLSEAILVVDRRRLIHYANLSAEQFFGVGRARLLGHPMDEFVPEDTPLFALLEQVQASGGAVAENGVTLASPRIGSRFCALRLSPVADSDGLVAVSLVEQTIARNIDRQMSHRSAARSVSALAAMLAHEVKNPLSGIRGAAQLLEQSVPDSDRELTSLICEETDRIVALVDRMEAFADGRPIERGPINIHQVLNHVRRLSENGFGKGVRFIESYDPSLPEVHGDRDQLIQVFLNLVKNACEALGEGEREIEMSTAFRHGLRLAVPGQQARVNLPLVVSVRDNGGGVSDEIRAHLFDAFVTNKPTGTGLGLALVAKIINDHGGAIEFDSAPGRTMFRVMLPMQLSQVIT
;
A
#
# COMPACT_ATOMS: atom_id res chain seq x y z
N MET A 1 -3.15 -41.40 -22.46
CA MET A 1 -3.95 -40.16 -22.61
C MET A 1 -3.41 -39.41 -23.82
N VAL A 2 -4.08 -39.51 -24.97
CA VAL A 2 -3.64 -38.82 -26.20
C VAL A 2 -4.07 -37.37 -26.07
N LEU A 3 -3.11 -36.44 -25.92
CA LEU A 3 -3.38 -35.01 -25.96
C LEU A 3 -4.04 -34.68 -27.30
N ARG A 4 -5.33 -34.31 -27.28
CA ARG A 4 -5.99 -33.77 -28.47
C ARG A 4 -5.27 -32.46 -28.83
N PRO A 5 -4.72 -32.31 -30.04
CA PRO A 5 -4.12 -31.06 -30.45
C PRO A 5 -5.19 -29.96 -30.40
N LEU A 6 -4.87 -28.83 -29.76
CA LEU A 6 -5.68 -27.62 -29.78
C LEU A 6 -6.06 -27.32 -31.24
N LYS A 7 -7.35 -27.12 -31.52
CA LYS A 7 -7.88 -26.88 -32.88
C LYS A 7 -7.07 -25.78 -33.56
N ARG A 8 -6.20 -26.17 -34.50
CA ARG A 8 -5.43 -25.27 -35.36
C ARG A 8 -6.33 -24.78 -36.49
N GLN A 9 -6.85 -23.57 -36.40
CA GLN A 9 -7.37 -22.87 -37.58
C GLN A 9 -6.22 -22.10 -38.23
N GLY A 10 -5.58 -22.72 -39.23
CA GLY A 10 -4.80 -22.01 -40.27
C GLY A 10 -3.51 -21.27 -39.91
N SER A 11 -3.11 -21.15 -38.63
CA SER A 11 -1.89 -20.44 -38.24
C SER A 11 -0.64 -21.33 -38.32
N SER A 12 0.45 -20.84 -38.92
CA SER A 12 1.76 -21.50 -38.86
C SER A 12 2.25 -21.64 -37.41
N PRO A 13 3.16 -22.58 -37.09
CA PRO A 13 3.72 -22.73 -35.75
C PRO A 13 4.29 -21.43 -35.17
N GLU A 14 4.92 -20.61 -36.02
CA GLU A 14 5.46 -19.30 -35.66
C GLU A 14 4.38 -18.32 -35.25
N HIS A 15 3.29 -18.21 -36.04
CA HIS A 15 2.17 -17.34 -35.71
C HIS A 15 1.49 -17.75 -34.39
N PHE A 16 1.46 -19.04 -34.10
CA PHE A 16 0.92 -19.54 -32.83
C PHE A 16 1.82 -19.20 -31.63
N SER A 17 3.14 -19.33 -31.76
CA SER A 17 4.08 -18.92 -30.72
C SER A 17 3.99 -17.43 -30.42
N VAL A 18 3.88 -16.59 -31.45
CA VAL A 18 3.67 -15.14 -31.29
C VAL A 18 2.34 -14.84 -30.60
N ALA A 19 1.25 -15.52 -30.98
CA ALA A 19 -0.05 -15.35 -30.33
C ALA A 19 -0.03 -15.76 -28.85
N ILE A 20 0.72 -16.81 -28.48
CA ILE A 20 0.92 -17.19 -27.08
C ILE A 20 1.65 -16.06 -26.33
N LEU A 21 2.77 -15.57 -26.87
CA LEU A 21 3.55 -14.51 -26.23
C LEU A 21 2.79 -13.19 -26.12
N ASP A 22 1.95 -12.86 -27.11
CA ASP A 22 1.07 -11.68 -27.10
C ASP A 22 -0.09 -11.82 -26.10
N SER A 23 -0.45 -13.04 -25.69
CA SER A 23 -1.46 -13.28 -24.66
C SER A 23 -0.94 -13.15 -23.23
N LEU A 24 0.38 -13.11 -23.04
CA LEU A 24 1.00 -12.96 -21.72
C LEU A 24 0.86 -11.52 -21.23
N SER A 25 0.46 -11.36 -19.97
CA SER A 25 0.29 -10.05 -19.31
C SER A 25 1.61 -9.39 -18.90
N GLU A 26 2.73 -10.08 -19.05
CA GLU A 26 4.06 -9.57 -18.77
C GLU A 26 4.71 -9.01 -20.05
N ALA A 27 5.41 -7.89 -19.92
CA ALA A 27 6.11 -7.28 -21.04
C ALA A 27 7.37 -8.08 -21.35
N ILE A 28 7.47 -8.60 -22.57
CA ILE A 28 8.57 -9.44 -23.02
C ILE A 28 9.27 -8.77 -24.19
N LEU A 29 10.58 -8.64 -24.08
CA LEU A 29 11.49 -8.17 -25.12
C LEU A 29 12.58 -9.23 -25.38
N VAL A 30 13.16 -9.22 -26.58
CA VAL A 30 14.42 -9.90 -26.86
C VAL A 30 15.42 -8.89 -27.37
N VAL A 31 16.60 -8.85 -26.77
CA VAL A 31 17.67 -7.90 -27.10
C VAL A 31 18.98 -8.61 -27.40
N ASP A 32 19.84 -7.99 -28.21
CA ASP A 32 21.20 -8.49 -28.48
C ASP A 32 22.27 -7.84 -27.61
N ARG A 33 23.54 -8.19 -27.86
CA ARG A 33 24.74 -7.62 -27.20
C ARG A 33 24.91 -6.11 -27.41
N ARG A 34 24.26 -5.54 -28.42
CA ARG A 34 24.26 -4.10 -28.72
C ARG A 34 23.00 -3.42 -28.17
N ARG A 35 22.22 -4.11 -27.34
CA ARG A 35 20.95 -3.65 -26.75
C ARG A 35 19.85 -3.39 -27.79
N LEU A 36 20.00 -3.88 -29.02
CA LEU A 36 18.98 -3.71 -30.06
C LEU A 36 17.81 -4.67 -29.80
N ILE A 37 16.59 -4.16 -29.86
CA ILE A 37 15.37 -4.94 -29.64
C ILE A 37 15.02 -5.71 -30.93
N HIS A 38 15.01 -7.04 -30.84
CA HIS A 38 14.65 -7.97 -31.92
C HIS A 38 13.22 -8.48 -31.83
N TYR A 39 12.63 -8.44 -30.64
CA TYR A 39 11.26 -8.86 -30.39
C TYR A 39 10.61 -8.04 -29.28
N ALA A 40 9.31 -7.80 -29.40
CA ALA A 40 8.47 -7.21 -28.37
C ALA A 40 7.06 -7.80 -28.48
N ASN A 41 6.49 -8.28 -27.37
CA ASN A 41 5.09 -8.70 -27.32
C ASN A 41 4.12 -7.51 -27.11
N LEU A 42 2.82 -7.77 -27.21
CA LEU A 42 1.79 -6.75 -27.02
C LEU A 42 1.87 -6.03 -25.65
N SER A 43 2.20 -6.76 -24.59
CA SER A 43 2.37 -6.18 -23.25
C SER A 43 3.59 -5.26 -23.16
N ALA A 44 4.66 -5.51 -23.93
CA ALA A 44 5.78 -4.58 -24.04
C ALA A 44 5.37 -3.27 -24.74
N GLU A 45 4.55 -3.33 -25.79
CA GLU A 45 4.01 -2.12 -26.44
C GLU A 45 3.22 -1.26 -25.46
N GLN A 46 2.39 -1.89 -24.62
CA GLN A 46 1.62 -1.21 -23.57
C GLN A 46 2.52 -0.65 -22.45
N PHE A 47 3.56 -1.39 -22.05
CA PHE A 47 4.50 -0.97 -21.02
C PHE A 47 5.27 0.29 -21.44
N PHE A 48 5.80 0.31 -22.67
CA PHE A 48 6.58 1.43 -23.19
C PHE A 48 5.75 2.55 -23.81
N GLY A 49 4.44 2.32 -24.03
CA GLY A 49 3.54 3.28 -24.67
C GLY A 49 3.89 3.56 -26.13
N VAL A 50 4.54 2.61 -26.81
CA VAL A 50 4.95 2.72 -28.22
C VAL A 50 4.67 1.42 -28.96
N GLY A 51 4.26 1.54 -30.22
CA GLY A 51 4.00 0.37 -31.07
C GLY A 51 5.28 -0.42 -31.38
N ARG A 52 5.11 -1.71 -31.64
CA ARG A 52 6.17 -2.69 -31.93
C ARG A 52 7.13 -2.22 -33.02
N ALA A 53 6.59 -1.59 -34.07
CA ALA A 53 7.39 -1.06 -35.18
C ALA A 53 8.42 -0.01 -34.76
N ARG A 54 8.18 0.71 -33.65
CA ARG A 54 9.15 1.68 -33.09
C ARG A 54 10.13 1.04 -32.11
N LEU A 55 9.73 -0.03 -31.44
CA LEU A 55 10.59 -0.79 -30.52
C LEU A 55 11.63 -1.58 -31.31
N LEU A 56 11.20 -2.32 -32.33
CA LEU A 56 12.08 -3.19 -33.10
C LEU A 56 13.20 -2.41 -33.80
N GLY A 57 14.39 -2.98 -33.78
CA GLY A 57 15.59 -2.42 -34.41
C GLY A 57 16.18 -1.20 -33.72
N HIS A 58 15.61 -0.76 -32.59
CA HIS A 58 16.11 0.37 -31.82
C HIS A 58 16.81 -0.09 -30.54
N PRO A 59 17.81 0.68 -30.06
CA PRO A 59 18.47 0.42 -28.80
C PRO A 59 17.51 0.57 -27.62
N MET A 60 17.60 -0.34 -26.65
CA MET A 60 16.73 -0.33 -25.47
C MET A 60 16.91 0.93 -24.59
N ASP A 61 18.09 1.53 -24.63
CA ASP A 61 18.45 2.80 -23.98
C ASP A 61 17.68 4.03 -24.50
N GLU A 62 17.03 3.94 -25.67
CA GLU A 62 16.09 4.99 -26.10
C GLU A 62 14.78 5.01 -25.28
N PHE A 63 14.47 3.91 -24.59
CA PHE A 63 13.19 3.72 -23.88
C PHE A 63 13.35 3.71 -22.36
N VAL A 64 14.55 3.35 -21.87
CA VAL A 64 14.93 3.27 -20.46
C VAL A 64 16.33 3.87 -20.27
N PRO A 65 16.55 4.77 -19.30
CA PRO A 65 17.86 5.37 -19.05
C PRO A 65 18.98 4.37 -18.75
N GLU A 66 20.20 4.68 -19.24
CA GLU A 66 21.39 3.81 -19.11
C GLU A 66 21.82 3.53 -17.66
N ASP A 67 21.47 4.39 -16.72
CA ASP A 67 21.77 4.25 -15.29
C ASP A 67 20.86 3.25 -14.57
N THR A 68 19.89 2.64 -15.26
CA THR A 68 19.03 1.63 -14.66
C THR A 68 19.77 0.30 -14.43
N PRO A 69 19.49 -0.43 -13.33
CA PRO A 69 20.10 -1.73 -13.04
C PRO A 69 19.91 -2.78 -14.14
N LEU A 70 18.92 -2.60 -15.01
CA LEU A 70 18.62 -3.49 -16.13
C LEU A 70 19.85 -3.75 -17.03
N PHE A 71 20.66 -2.74 -17.32
CA PHE A 71 21.80 -2.89 -18.23
C PHE A 71 22.94 -3.71 -17.60
N ALA A 72 23.19 -3.52 -16.30
CA ALA A 72 24.15 -4.37 -15.58
C ALA A 72 23.70 -5.85 -15.57
N LEU A 73 22.39 -6.11 -15.42
CA LEU A 73 21.85 -7.47 -15.48
C LEU A 73 21.96 -8.08 -16.90
N LEU A 74 21.78 -7.27 -17.95
CA LEU A 74 21.99 -7.70 -19.33
C LEU A 74 23.43 -8.15 -19.56
N GLU A 75 24.40 -7.34 -19.14
CA GLU A 75 25.83 -7.67 -19.23
C GLU A 75 26.16 -8.93 -18.42
N GLN A 76 25.59 -9.08 -17.22
CA GLN A 76 25.78 -10.26 -16.38
C GLN A 76 25.27 -11.54 -17.06
N VAL A 77 24.09 -11.51 -17.69
CA VAL A 77 23.55 -12.67 -18.43
C VAL A 77 24.44 -12.99 -19.63
N GLN A 78 24.91 -11.98 -20.37
CA GLN A 78 25.78 -12.17 -21.53
C GLN A 78 27.15 -12.73 -21.14
N ALA A 79 27.71 -12.32 -20.01
CA ALA A 79 29.00 -12.80 -19.52
C ALA A 79 28.93 -14.20 -18.89
N SER A 80 27.87 -14.47 -18.12
CA SER A 80 27.73 -15.74 -17.38
C SER A 80 27.05 -16.84 -18.17
N GLY A 81 26.24 -16.51 -19.18
CA GLY A 81 25.37 -17.46 -19.88
C GLY A 81 24.24 -18.02 -18.99
N GLY A 82 24.02 -17.46 -17.79
CA GLY A 82 23.00 -17.88 -16.84
C GLY A 82 21.80 -16.92 -16.81
N ALA A 83 20.63 -17.42 -16.43
CA ALA A 83 19.46 -16.57 -16.18
C ALA A 83 19.65 -15.79 -14.87
N VAL A 84 19.22 -14.52 -14.88
CA VAL A 84 19.30 -13.60 -13.74
C VAL A 84 17.92 -13.02 -13.49
N ALA A 85 17.55 -12.85 -12.23
CA ALA A 85 16.31 -12.21 -11.85
C ALA A 85 16.56 -11.23 -10.71
N GLU A 86 15.96 -10.05 -10.81
CA GLU A 86 16.06 -8.99 -9.82
C GLU A 86 14.66 -8.45 -9.52
N ASN A 87 14.35 -8.27 -8.24
CA ASN A 87 13.04 -7.74 -7.83
C ASN A 87 13.19 -6.33 -7.30
N GLY A 88 12.22 -5.48 -7.62
CA GLY A 88 12.12 -4.14 -7.04
C GLY A 88 13.02 -3.11 -7.71
N VAL A 89 13.20 -3.25 -9.02
CA VAL A 89 13.91 -2.26 -9.83
C VAL A 89 12.93 -1.20 -10.31
N THR A 90 13.26 0.06 -10.05
CA THR A 90 12.51 1.19 -10.60
C THR A 90 13.03 1.52 -11.99
N LEU A 91 12.18 1.39 -12.99
CA LEU A 91 12.45 1.86 -14.35
C LEU A 91 11.72 3.19 -14.53
N ALA A 92 12.48 4.26 -14.76
CA ALA A 92 11.92 5.60 -14.91
C ALA A 92 12.33 6.20 -16.26
N SER A 93 11.38 6.69 -17.06
CA SER A 93 11.69 7.52 -18.23
C SER A 93 10.60 8.55 -18.45
N PRO A 94 10.88 9.67 -19.16
CA PRO A 94 9.86 10.70 -19.44
C PRO A 94 8.61 10.13 -20.12
N ARG A 95 8.75 9.02 -20.84
CA ARG A 95 7.65 8.37 -21.56
C ARG A 95 6.90 7.34 -20.72
N ILE A 96 7.58 6.50 -19.95
CA ILE A 96 6.93 5.41 -19.20
C ILE A 96 6.49 5.84 -17.79
N GLY A 97 6.89 7.02 -17.35
CA GLY A 97 6.78 7.44 -15.95
C GLY A 97 7.78 6.69 -15.08
N SER A 98 7.50 6.55 -13.78
CA SER A 98 8.24 5.68 -12.87
C SER A 98 7.46 4.39 -12.66
N ARG A 99 8.05 3.25 -13.00
CA ARG A 99 7.44 1.92 -12.88
C ARG A 99 8.31 0.99 -12.05
N PHE A 100 7.73 0.38 -11.01
CA PHE A 100 8.42 -0.57 -10.14
C PHE A 100 8.26 -1.99 -10.70
N CYS A 101 9.35 -2.71 -10.94
CA CYS A 101 9.34 -3.95 -11.73
C CYS A 101 10.11 -5.09 -11.06
N ALA A 102 9.68 -6.33 -11.35
CA ALA A 102 10.56 -7.49 -11.35
C ALA A 102 11.15 -7.64 -12.74
N LEU A 103 12.47 -7.80 -12.81
CA LEU A 103 13.22 -8.10 -14.02
C LEU A 103 13.58 -9.58 -14.01
N ARG A 104 13.33 -10.26 -15.13
CA ARG A 104 13.84 -11.61 -15.38
C ARG A 104 14.52 -11.63 -16.73
N LEU A 105 15.79 -11.99 -16.74
CA LEU A 105 16.61 -12.03 -17.93
C LEU A 105 17.14 -13.44 -18.11
N SER A 106 17.02 -13.97 -19.32
CA SER A 106 17.53 -15.30 -19.64
C SER A 106 18.12 -15.32 -21.04
N PRO A 107 19.26 -16.00 -21.25
CA PRO A 107 19.78 -16.20 -22.60
C PRO A 107 18.76 -16.99 -23.42
N VAL A 108 18.59 -16.62 -24.68
CA VAL A 108 17.75 -17.39 -25.60
C VAL A 108 18.57 -18.58 -26.09
N ALA A 109 18.05 -19.79 -25.83
CA ALA A 109 18.70 -21.04 -26.25
C ALA A 109 18.91 -21.07 -27.77
N ASP A 110 20.00 -21.71 -28.21
CA ASP A 110 20.36 -21.87 -29.62
C ASP A 110 20.48 -20.54 -30.40
N SER A 111 20.80 -19.44 -29.72
CA SER A 111 21.03 -18.13 -30.31
C SER A 111 22.36 -17.53 -29.83
N ASP A 112 23.06 -16.80 -30.70
CA ASP A 112 24.30 -16.13 -30.32
C ASP A 112 24.04 -14.76 -29.69
N GLY A 113 24.05 -14.71 -28.36
CA GLY A 113 24.06 -13.46 -27.60
C GLY A 113 22.72 -12.74 -27.47
N LEU A 114 21.58 -13.39 -27.80
CA LEU A 114 20.25 -12.85 -27.52
C LEU A 114 19.85 -13.13 -26.07
N VAL A 115 19.22 -12.13 -25.45
CA VAL A 115 18.68 -12.19 -24.09
C VAL A 115 17.20 -11.85 -24.14
N ALA A 116 16.37 -12.75 -23.60
CA ALA A 116 14.97 -12.47 -23.33
C ALA A 116 14.86 -11.70 -22.01
N VAL A 117 14.12 -10.58 -22.04
CA VAL A 117 13.87 -9.70 -20.90
C VAL A 117 12.37 -9.71 -20.62
N SER A 118 11.98 -10.20 -19.45
CA SER A 118 10.62 -10.06 -18.92
C SER A 118 10.60 -8.94 -17.88
N LEU A 119 9.69 -7.99 -18.10
CA LEU A 119 9.37 -6.88 -17.21
C LEU A 119 7.98 -7.15 -16.64
N VAL A 120 7.94 -7.47 -15.36
CA VAL A 120 6.68 -7.62 -14.63
C VAL A 120 6.51 -6.39 -13.76
N GLU A 121 5.62 -5.50 -14.18
CA GLU A 121 5.23 -4.36 -13.35
C GLU A 121 4.66 -4.89 -12.04
N GLN A 122 5.32 -4.53 -10.96
CA GLN A 122 4.85 -4.79 -9.63
C GLN A 122 4.02 -3.58 -9.23
N THR A 123 2.71 -3.77 -9.14
CA THR A 123 1.92 -2.94 -8.23
C THR A 123 2.60 -2.97 -6.86
N ILE A 124 2.59 -1.83 -6.18
CA ILE A 124 3.20 -1.57 -4.86
C ILE A 124 2.81 -2.62 -3.79
N ALA A 125 1.83 -3.49 -4.09
CA ALA A 125 1.53 -4.80 -3.52
C ALA A 125 2.71 -5.71 -3.11
N ARG A 126 3.97 -5.46 -3.51
CA ARG A 126 5.15 -6.17 -2.97
C ARG A 126 5.80 -5.52 -1.75
N ASN A 127 5.17 -4.51 -1.16
CA ASN A 127 5.41 -4.12 0.24
C ASN A 127 5.07 -5.23 1.26
N ILE A 128 4.53 -6.37 0.81
CA ILE A 128 4.18 -7.50 1.66
C ILE A 128 5.40 -8.18 2.31
N ASP A 129 6.57 -8.20 1.65
CA ASP A 129 7.80 -8.68 2.29
C ASP A 129 8.31 -7.70 3.38
N ARG A 130 8.05 -6.39 3.24
CA ARG A 130 8.23 -5.40 4.33
C ARG A 130 7.15 -5.51 5.41
N GLN A 131 5.93 -5.95 5.10
CA GLN A 131 4.91 -6.26 6.11
C GLN A 131 5.30 -7.44 7.02
N MET A 132 6.16 -8.35 6.56
CA MET A 132 6.72 -9.39 7.42
C MET A 132 7.69 -8.82 8.48
N SER A 133 8.48 -7.78 8.16
CA SER A 133 9.31 -7.09 9.17
C SER A 133 8.46 -6.23 10.12
N HIS A 134 7.42 -5.58 9.60
CA HIS A 134 6.44 -4.85 10.43
C HIS A 134 5.77 -5.75 11.49
N ARG A 135 5.53 -7.03 11.18
CA ARG A 135 4.94 -8.00 12.13
C ARG A 135 5.82 -8.30 13.34
N SER A 136 7.15 -8.28 13.22
CA SER A 136 8.06 -8.60 14.33
C SER A 136 8.12 -7.47 15.35
N ALA A 137 8.28 -6.23 14.87
CA ALA A 137 8.25 -5.03 15.71
C ALA A 137 6.85 -4.83 16.32
N ALA A 138 5.79 -4.93 15.50
CA ALA A 138 4.41 -4.81 15.96
C ALA A 138 4.06 -5.83 17.06
N ARG A 139 4.39 -7.12 16.88
CA ARG A 139 4.09 -8.15 17.88
C ARG A 139 4.82 -7.93 19.20
N SER A 140 6.06 -7.46 19.15
CA SER A 140 6.86 -7.19 20.35
C SER A 140 6.31 -6.00 21.15
N VAL A 141 5.89 -4.95 20.44
CA VAL A 141 5.22 -3.78 21.02
C VAL A 141 3.84 -4.13 21.55
N SER A 142 3.04 -4.89 20.80
CA SER A 142 1.73 -5.39 21.23
C SER A 142 1.83 -6.22 22.52
N ALA A 143 2.79 -7.15 22.61
CA ALA A 143 2.95 -7.99 23.81
C ALA A 143 3.33 -7.17 25.05
N LEU A 144 4.24 -6.19 24.90
CA LEU A 144 4.60 -5.26 25.99
C LEU A 144 3.42 -4.35 26.37
N ALA A 145 2.70 -3.82 25.38
CA ALA A 145 1.56 -2.93 25.60
C ALA A 145 0.42 -3.62 26.36
N ALA A 146 0.04 -4.84 25.98
CA ALA A 146 -1.01 -5.59 26.68
C ALA A 146 -0.62 -5.91 28.13
N MET A 147 0.65 -6.19 28.40
CA MET A 147 1.14 -6.49 29.75
C MET A 147 1.18 -5.22 30.62
N LEU A 148 1.61 -4.08 30.06
CA LEU A 148 1.86 -2.86 30.83
C LEU A 148 0.67 -1.90 30.87
N ALA A 149 -0.35 -2.05 30.03
CA ALA A 149 -1.44 -1.08 29.93
C ALA A 149 -2.15 -0.83 31.26
N HIS A 150 -2.55 -1.90 31.95
CA HIS A 150 -3.19 -1.80 33.26
C HIS A 150 -2.22 -1.35 34.36
N GLU A 151 -0.94 -1.75 34.28
CA GLU A 151 0.08 -1.39 35.27
C GLU A 151 0.52 0.08 35.17
N VAL A 152 0.44 0.69 33.98
CA VAL A 152 0.75 2.11 33.75
C VAL A 152 -0.46 3.01 34.01
N LYS A 153 -1.70 2.59 33.68
CA LYS A 153 -2.92 3.38 33.94
C LYS A 153 -3.14 3.63 35.44
N ASN A 154 -2.79 2.67 36.28
CA ASN A 154 -2.98 2.74 37.74
C ASN A 154 -2.18 3.89 38.40
N PRO A 155 -0.84 3.99 38.25
CA PRO A 155 -0.07 5.10 38.81
C PRO A 155 -0.43 6.44 38.15
N LEU A 156 -0.76 6.48 36.86
CA LEU A 156 -1.23 7.71 36.19
C LEU A 156 -2.53 8.22 36.79
N SER A 157 -3.49 7.34 37.07
CA SER A 157 -4.73 7.71 37.77
C SER A 157 -4.45 8.30 39.15
N GLY A 158 -3.45 7.76 39.86
CA GLY A 158 -2.97 8.31 41.15
C GLY A 158 -2.33 9.69 41.02
N ILE A 159 -1.47 9.90 40.01
CA ILE A 159 -0.83 11.19 39.71
C ILE A 159 -1.90 12.25 39.38
N ARG A 160 -2.87 11.90 38.53
CA ARG A 160 -4.00 12.78 38.20
C ARG A 160 -4.82 13.13 39.43
N GLY A 161 -5.16 12.14 40.26
CA GLY A 161 -5.90 12.38 41.50
C GLY A 161 -5.15 13.29 42.48
N ALA A 162 -3.84 13.09 42.64
CA ALA A 162 -3.00 13.95 43.47
C ALA A 162 -2.92 15.38 42.91
N ALA A 163 -2.77 15.54 41.60
CA ALA A 163 -2.76 16.85 40.94
C ALA A 163 -4.09 17.60 41.11
N GLN A 164 -5.23 16.91 41.00
CA GLN A 164 -6.56 17.48 41.24
C GLN A 164 -6.77 17.91 42.70
N LEU A 165 -6.24 17.15 43.67
CA LEU A 165 -6.28 17.53 45.08
C LEU A 165 -5.37 18.74 45.37
N LEU A 166 -4.19 18.79 44.72
CA LEU A 166 -3.29 19.94 44.80
C LEU A 166 -3.92 21.19 44.19
N GLU A 167 -4.60 21.07 43.04
CA GLU A 167 -5.28 22.19 42.38
C GLU A 167 -6.32 22.89 43.28
N GLN A 168 -6.92 22.16 44.24
CA GLN A 168 -7.85 22.72 45.23
C GLN A 168 -7.15 23.48 46.35
N SER A 169 -5.85 23.26 46.54
CA SER A 169 -5.07 23.67 47.72
C SER A 169 -3.96 24.67 47.39
N VAL A 170 -3.53 24.76 46.13
CA VAL A 170 -2.44 25.64 45.69
C VAL A 170 -2.92 27.06 45.35
N PRO A 171 -2.03 28.08 45.44
CA PRO A 171 -2.34 29.43 44.99
C PRO A 171 -2.63 29.48 43.47
N ASP A 172 -3.35 30.51 43.01
CA ASP A 172 -3.70 30.66 41.59
C ASP A 172 -2.48 30.72 40.66
N SER A 173 -1.31 31.13 41.15
CA SER A 173 -0.04 31.10 40.40
C SER A 173 0.40 29.70 40.00
N ASP A 174 -0.02 28.68 40.76
CA ASP A 174 0.46 27.30 40.61
C ASP A 174 -0.64 26.39 40.02
N ARG A 175 -1.86 26.89 39.84
CA ARG A 175 -2.96 26.17 39.20
C ARG A 175 -2.64 25.74 37.77
N GLU A 176 -1.91 26.58 37.04
CA GLU A 176 -1.46 26.27 35.68
C GLU A 176 -0.56 25.03 35.65
N LEU A 177 0.28 24.86 36.68
CA LEU A 177 1.14 23.67 36.81
C LEU A 177 0.33 22.41 37.14
N THR A 178 -0.67 22.50 38.03
CA THR A 178 -1.54 21.34 38.34
C THR A 178 -2.41 20.94 37.16
N SER A 179 -2.88 21.92 36.37
CA SER A 179 -3.63 21.68 35.14
C SER A 179 -2.76 20.99 34.09
N LEU A 180 -1.52 21.46 33.89
CA LEU A 180 -0.56 20.83 33.00
C LEU A 180 -0.25 19.37 33.37
N ILE A 181 -0.11 19.06 34.67
CA ILE A 181 0.08 17.68 35.14
C ILE A 181 -1.12 16.80 34.76
N CYS A 182 -2.35 17.30 34.94
CA CYS A 182 -3.55 16.57 34.54
C CYS A 182 -3.59 16.33 33.03
N GLU A 183 -3.33 17.36 32.22
CA GLU A 183 -3.32 17.26 30.75
C GLU A 183 -2.28 16.26 30.24
N GLU A 184 -1.06 16.29 30.78
CA GLU A 184 0.00 15.37 30.34
C GLU A 184 -0.28 13.94 30.83
N THR A 185 -0.91 13.78 31.99
CA THR A 185 -1.35 12.46 32.46
C THR A 185 -2.43 11.87 31.55
N ASP A 186 -3.44 12.66 31.19
CA ASP A 186 -4.50 12.24 30.27
C ASP A 186 -3.94 11.94 28.86
N ARG A 187 -2.93 12.71 28.42
CA ARG A 187 -2.20 12.44 27.17
C ARG A 187 -1.48 11.10 27.19
N ILE A 188 -0.81 10.76 28.30
CA ILE A 188 -0.13 9.46 28.46
C ILE A 188 -1.17 8.34 28.49
N VAL A 189 -2.29 8.49 29.20
CA VAL A 189 -3.38 7.49 29.19
C VAL A 189 -3.88 7.23 27.77
N ALA A 190 -4.12 8.29 26.99
CA ALA A 190 -4.52 8.15 25.59
C ALA A 190 -3.45 7.48 24.71
N LEU A 191 -2.15 7.60 25.05
CA LEU A 191 -1.09 6.85 24.38
C LEU A 191 -1.16 5.36 24.73
N VAL A 192 -1.34 5.03 26.01
CA VAL A 192 -1.48 3.65 26.48
C VAL A 192 -2.70 2.97 25.87
N ASP A 193 -3.85 3.66 25.80
CA ASP A 193 -5.07 3.14 25.16
C ASP A 193 -4.84 2.76 23.68
N ARG A 194 -4.07 3.59 22.95
CA ARG A 194 -3.70 3.30 21.56
C ARG A 194 -2.76 2.11 21.44
N MET A 195 -1.84 1.95 22.38
CA MET A 195 -0.95 0.77 22.43
C MET A 195 -1.74 -0.51 22.76
N GLU A 196 -2.73 -0.43 23.65
CA GLU A 196 -3.62 -1.54 23.99
C GLU A 196 -4.49 -1.96 22.80
N ALA A 197 -5.09 -1.00 22.08
CA ALA A 197 -5.84 -1.27 20.85
C ALA A 197 -4.97 -1.94 19.77
N PHE A 198 -3.67 -1.61 19.73
CA PHE A 198 -2.70 -2.27 18.86
C PHE A 198 -2.34 -3.68 19.34
N ALA A 199 -2.49 -3.97 20.63
CA ALA A 199 -2.22 -5.27 21.23
C ALA A 199 -3.41 -6.23 21.24
N ASP A 200 -4.63 -5.71 21.12
CA ASP A 200 -5.85 -6.53 21.13
C ASP A 200 -5.85 -7.52 19.95
N GLY A 201 -5.77 -8.80 20.29
CA GLY A 201 -5.77 -9.93 19.36
C GLY A 201 -7.09 -10.68 19.33
N ARG A 202 -8.16 -10.14 19.94
CA ARG A 202 -9.47 -10.78 19.92
C ARG A 202 -9.98 -10.93 18.48
N PRO A 203 -10.68 -12.03 18.16
CA PRO A 203 -11.30 -12.21 16.85
C PRO A 203 -12.24 -11.03 16.56
N ILE A 204 -12.12 -10.48 15.36
CA ILE A 204 -13.01 -9.42 14.88
C ILE A 204 -14.35 -10.04 14.50
N GLU A 205 -15.45 -9.52 15.05
CA GLU A 205 -16.79 -9.87 14.58
C GLU A 205 -17.05 -9.20 13.23
N ARG A 206 -17.04 -10.00 12.16
CA ARG A 206 -17.20 -9.49 10.79
C ARG A 206 -18.61 -9.72 10.28
N GLY A 207 -19.21 -8.68 9.74
CA GLY A 207 -20.51 -8.70 9.09
C GLY A 207 -20.52 -7.96 7.76
N PRO A 208 -21.67 -7.98 7.05
CA PRO A 208 -21.90 -7.16 5.87
C PRO A 208 -21.90 -5.67 6.23
N ILE A 209 -21.10 -4.88 5.53
CA ILE A 209 -21.00 -3.43 5.74
C ILE A 209 -21.12 -2.67 4.43
N ASN A 210 -22.04 -1.72 4.39
CA ASN A 210 -22.05 -0.69 3.37
C ASN A 210 -20.91 0.33 3.65
N ILE A 211 -19.86 0.27 2.83
CA ILE A 211 -18.67 1.11 2.99
C ILE A 211 -18.97 2.61 2.87
N HIS A 212 -19.95 3.01 2.04
CA HIS A 212 -20.31 4.42 1.88
C HIS A 212 -20.91 4.99 3.16
N GLN A 213 -21.63 4.19 3.96
CA GLN A 213 -22.12 4.64 5.28
C GLN A 213 -20.98 4.93 6.25
N VAL A 214 -19.91 4.12 6.21
CA VAL A 214 -18.69 4.34 7.01
C VAL A 214 -18.01 5.64 6.57
N LEU A 215 -17.78 5.81 5.27
CA LEU A 215 -17.11 7.00 4.73
C LEU A 215 -17.91 8.29 4.99
N ASN A 216 -19.24 8.25 4.84
CA ASN A 216 -20.13 9.37 5.16
C ASN A 216 -20.12 9.73 6.66
N HIS A 217 -19.98 8.73 7.54
CA HIS A 217 -19.85 8.99 8.97
C HIS A 217 -18.51 9.64 9.28
N VAL A 218 -17.41 9.09 8.74
CA VAL A 218 -16.05 9.61 8.90
C VAL A 218 -15.96 11.06 8.41
N ARG A 219 -16.45 11.35 7.19
CA ARG A 219 -16.47 12.71 6.65
C ARG A 219 -17.16 13.70 7.59
N ARG A 220 -18.38 13.39 8.04
CA ARG A 220 -19.14 14.28 8.94
C ARG A 220 -18.42 14.53 10.26
N LEU A 221 -17.77 13.52 10.84
CA LEU A 221 -16.97 13.70 12.05
C LEU A 221 -15.73 14.56 11.77
N SER A 222 -15.06 14.36 10.64
CA SER A 222 -13.88 15.13 10.25
C SER A 222 -14.22 16.60 9.98
N GLU A 223 -15.27 16.89 9.21
CA GLU A 223 -15.73 18.25 8.88
C GLU A 223 -16.07 19.07 10.12
N ASN A 224 -16.73 18.44 11.11
CA ASN A 224 -17.12 19.09 12.36
C ASN A 224 -16.01 19.13 13.41
N GLY A 225 -14.88 18.47 13.16
CA GLY A 225 -13.75 18.35 14.08
C GLY A 225 -12.45 18.88 13.48
N PHE A 226 -11.47 17.99 13.33
CA PHE A 226 -10.11 18.33 12.92
C PHE A 226 -9.95 18.73 11.43
N GLY A 227 -10.97 18.49 10.61
CA GLY A 227 -11.02 18.83 9.18
C GLY A 227 -11.73 20.14 8.87
N LYS A 228 -11.94 21.01 9.87
CA LYS A 228 -12.61 22.31 9.66
C LYS A 228 -11.86 23.15 8.62
N GLY A 229 -12.58 23.60 7.60
CA GLY A 229 -12.02 24.39 6.49
C GLY A 229 -11.32 23.55 5.40
N VAL A 230 -11.42 22.23 5.44
CA VAL A 230 -10.96 21.33 4.36
C VAL A 230 -12.13 21.05 3.41
N ARG A 231 -11.88 21.08 2.10
CA ARG A 231 -12.84 20.70 1.06
C ARG A 231 -12.79 19.19 0.85
N PHE A 232 -13.88 18.50 1.20
CA PHE A 232 -14.03 17.07 0.95
C PHE A 232 -14.70 16.82 -0.41
N ILE A 233 -14.07 15.99 -1.26
CA ILE A 233 -14.64 15.51 -2.52
C ILE A 233 -15.02 14.04 -2.38
N GLU A 234 -16.18 13.67 -2.91
CA GLU A 234 -16.66 12.30 -2.96
C GLU A 234 -16.70 11.81 -4.41
N SER A 235 -16.07 10.65 -4.66
CA SER A 235 -16.15 9.95 -5.95
C SER A 235 -16.45 8.48 -5.68
N TYR A 236 -17.72 8.21 -5.34
CA TYR A 236 -18.15 6.89 -4.92
C TYR A 236 -18.78 6.12 -6.08
N ASP A 237 -18.36 4.86 -6.24
CA ASP A 237 -19.02 3.92 -7.12
C ASP A 237 -20.24 3.34 -6.41
N PRO A 238 -21.47 3.65 -6.87
CA PRO A 238 -22.71 3.26 -6.19
C PRO A 238 -23.03 1.76 -6.33
N SER A 239 -22.29 1.05 -7.18
CA SER A 239 -22.47 -0.39 -7.41
C SER A 239 -21.63 -1.28 -6.49
N LEU A 240 -20.85 -0.67 -5.59
CA LEU A 240 -19.98 -1.42 -4.68
C LEU A 240 -20.80 -2.38 -3.80
N PRO A 241 -20.46 -3.69 -3.79
CA PRO A 241 -21.06 -4.63 -2.86
C PRO A 241 -20.55 -4.40 -1.44
N GLU A 242 -21.21 -5.04 -0.47
CA GLU A 242 -20.86 -4.92 0.94
C GLU A 242 -19.46 -5.47 1.24
N VAL A 243 -18.76 -4.80 2.15
CA VAL A 243 -17.48 -5.25 2.71
C VAL A 243 -17.77 -6.29 3.80
N HIS A 244 -16.94 -7.34 3.88
CA HIS A 244 -16.95 -8.25 5.01
C HIS A 244 -16.01 -7.73 6.11
N GLY A 245 -16.55 -7.14 7.18
CA GLY A 245 -15.72 -6.50 8.20
C GLY A 245 -16.43 -6.08 9.48
N ASP A 246 -15.72 -5.34 10.32
CA ASP A 246 -16.23 -4.67 11.51
C ASP A 246 -16.38 -3.16 11.24
N ARG A 247 -17.55 -2.63 11.56
CA ARG A 247 -17.91 -1.25 11.19
C ARG A 247 -17.10 -0.22 11.95
N ASP A 248 -16.89 -0.42 13.24
CA ASP A 248 -16.29 0.58 14.11
C ASP A 248 -14.76 0.61 13.92
N GLN A 249 -14.14 -0.53 13.67
CA GLN A 249 -12.74 -0.62 13.27
C GLN A 249 -12.50 0.02 11.90
N LEU A 250 -13.39 -0.18 10.92
CA LEU A 250 -13.28 0.51 9.63
C LEU A 250 -13.46 2.02 9.77
N ILE A 251 -14.38 2.50 10.63
CA ILE A 251 -14.48 3.93 10.98
C ILE A 251 -13.15 4.43 11.53
N GLN A 252 -12.53 3.70 12.46
CA GLN A 252 -11.24 4.06 13.04
C GLN A 252 -10.13 4.14 11.99
N VAL A 253 -10.11 3.19 11.05
CA VAL A 253 -9.15 3.21 9.93
C VAL A 253 -9.27 4.50 9.13
N PHE A 254 -10.47 4.81 8.65
CA PHE A 254 -10.65 5.96 7.77
C PHE A 254 -10.53 7.29 8.52
N LEU A 255 -10.90 7.36 9.81
CA LEU A 255 -10.62 8.53 10.65
C LEU A 255 -9.12 8.79 10.77
N ASN A 256 -8.30 7.75 10.99
CA ASN A 256 -6.85 7.90 11.06
C ASN A 256 -6.25 8.35 9.72
N LEU A 257 -6.73 7.80 8.60
CA LEU A 257 -6.28 8.21 7.26
C LEU A 257 -6.66 9.67 6.97
N VAL A 258 -7.91 10.06 7.22
CA VAL A 258 -8.38 11.44 7.01
C VAL A 258 -7.69 12.42 7.95
N LYS A 259 -7.42 12.04 9.20
CA LYS A 259 -6.64 12.86 10.13
C LYS A 259 -5.22 13.08 9.63
N ASN A 260 -4.55 12.02 9.19
CA ASN A 260 -3.21 12.12 8.62
C ASN A 260 -3.17 13.01 7.37
N ALA A 261 -4.19 12.90 6.51
CA ALA A 261 -4.38 13.76 5.36
C ALA A 261 -4.53 15.23 5.80
N CYS A 262 -5.44 15.55 6.73
CA CYS A 262 -5.64 16.92 7.24
C CYS A 262 -4.36 17.55 7.80
N GLU A 263 -3.54 16.76 8.49
CA GLU A 263 -2.25 17.19 9.07
C GLU A 263 -1.16 17.39 8.02
N ALA A 264 -1.29 16.79 6.83
CA ALA A 264 -0.33 16.93 5.74
C ALA A 264 -0.63 18.14 4.82
N LEU A 265 -1.83 18.74 4.93
CA LEU A 265 -2.26 19.87 4.13
C LEU A 265 -1.47 21.15 4.49
N GLY A 266 -1.01 21.87 3.48
CA GLY A 266 -0.35 23.18 3.62
C GLY A 266 -1.33 24.36 3.65
N GLU A 267 -0.80 25.57 3.53
CA GLU A 267 -1.55 26.85 3.63
C GLU A 267 -2.36 27.24 2.37
N GLY A 268 -2.49 26.33 1.39
CA GLY A 268 -3.18 26.57 0.12
C GLY A 268 -4.63 26.05 0.09
N GLU A 269 -5.07 25.63 -1.10
CA GLU A 269 -6.32 24.86 -1.23
C GLU A 269 -6.19 23.56 -0.45
N ARG A 270 -7.04 23.37 0.54
CA ARG A 270 -7.01 22.20 1.43
C ARG A 270 -8.05 21.21 0.96
N GLU A 271 -7.62 20.12 0.32
CA GLU A 271 -8.53 19.21 -0.37
C GLU A 271 -8.26 17.76 0.02
N ILE A 272 -9.34 17.03 0.34
CA ILE A 272 -9.31 15.59 0.57
C ILE A 272 -10.35 14.93 -0.31
N GLU A 273 -9.93 14.00 -1.17
CA GLU A 273 -10.81 13.21 -2.01
C GLU A 273 -10.95 11.79 -1.44
N MET A 274 -12.18 11.36 -1.23
CA MET A 274 -12.53 10.00 -0.86
C MET A 274 -13.19 9.32 -2.05
N SER A 275 -12.66 8.17 -2.49
CA SER A 275 -13.20 7.45 -3.64
C SER A 275 -13.33 5.95 -3.40
N THR A 276 -14.26 5.32 -4.12
CA THR A 276 -14.46 3.87 -4.09
C THR A 276 -14.47 3.31 -5.51
N ALA A 277 -13.93 2.11 -5.69
CA ALA A 277 -13.89 1.43 -6.98
C ALA A 277 -13.88 -0.09 -6.84
N PHE A 278 -14.53 -0.77 -7.77
CA PHE A 278 -14.46 -2.22 -7.90
C PHE A 278 -13.39 -2.63 -8.93
N ARG A 279 -12.43 -3.48 -8.54
CA ARG A 279 -11.33 -3.97 -9.40
C ARG A 279 -11.42 -5.49 -9.55
N HIS A 280 -11.86 -5.93 -10.72
CA HIS A 280 -11.93 -7.35 -11.07
C HIS A 280 -10.52 -7.96 -11.14
N GLY A 281 -10.33 -9.14 -10.56
CA GLY A 281 -9.09 -9.92 -10.69
C GLY A 281 -7.94 -9.50 -9.76
N LEU A 282 -8.16 -8.56 -8.84
CA LEU A 282 -7.16 -8.17 -7.85
C LEU A 282 -6.97 -9.29 -6.82
N ARG A 283 -6.02 -10.19 -7.10
CA ARG A 283 -5.65 -11.31 -6.23
C ARG A 283 -4.33 -11.02 -5.53
N LEU A 284 -4.39 -10.69 -4.25
CA LEU A 284 -3.22 -10.36 -3.43
C LEU A 284 -2.82 -11.54 -2.55
N ALA A 285 -1.53 -11.77 -2.42
CA ALA A 285 -1.00 -12.76 -1.48
C ALA A 285 -1.05 -12.17 -0.06
N VAL A 286 -2.11 -12.44 0.69
CA VAL A 286 -2.23 -11.94 2.08
C VAL A 286 -1.38 -12.83 3.01
N PRO A 287 -0.44 -12.29 3.79
CA PRO A 287 0.48 -13.12 4.58
C PRO A 287 -0.24 -13.93 5.67
N GLY A 288 -0.01 -15.25 5.67
CA GLY A 288 -0.69 -16.20 6.56
C GLY A 288 -1.82 -16.99 5.89
N GLN A 289 -2.15 -16.67 4.63
CA GLN A 289 -3.01 -17.49 3.80
C GLN A 289 -2.19 -18.13 2.67
N GLN A 290 -2.35 -19.45 2.47
CA GLN A 290 -1.66 -20.17 1.39
C GLN A 290 -2.18 -19.80 -0.01
N ALA A 291 -3.40 -19.26 -0.09
CA ALA A 291 -4.05 -18.86 -1.34
C ALA A 291 -4.07 -17.33 -1.49
N ARG A 292 -3.95 -16.84 -2.74
CA ARG A 292 -4.16 -15.42 -3.04
C ARG A 292 -5.63 -15.06 -2.78
N VAL A 293 -5.85 -13.97 -2.04
CA VAL A 293 -7.16 -13.47 -1.65
C VAL A 293 -7.66 -12.48 -2.69
N ASN A 294 -8.91 -12.64 -3.11
CA ASN A 294 -9.57 -11.69 -4.00
C ASN A 294 -10.01 -10.47 -3.18
N LEU A 295 -9.44 -9.30 -3.46
CA LEU A 295 -9.73 -8.04 -2.75
C LEU A 295 -10.27 -6.99 -3.74
N PRO A 296 -11.47 -7.19 -4.30
CA PRO A 296 -11.94 -6.36 -5.40
C PRO A 296 -12.38 -4.96 -4.96
N LEU A 297 -12.60 -4.72 -3.67
CA LEU A 297 -13.11 -3.44 -3.16
C LEU A 297 -11.94 -2.52 -2.81
N VAL A 298 -11.83 -1.40 -3.52
CA VAL A 298 -10.80 -0.39 -3.28
C VAL A 298 -11.45 0.87 -2.73
N VAL A 299 -10.99 1.31 -1.57
CA VAL A 299 -11.34 2.59 -0.95
C VAL A 299 -10.09 3.45 -0.89
N SER A 300 -10.19 4.68 -1.36
CA SER A 300 -9.04 5.58 -1.49
C SER A 300 -9.27 6.87 -0.72
N VAL A 301 -8.23 7.34 -0.04
CA VAL A 301 -8.18 8.67 0.62
C VAL A 301 -6.98 9.40 0.05
N ARG A 302 -7.24 10.52 -0.64
CA ARG A 302 -6.24 11.37 -1.28
C ARG A 302 -6.21 12.73 -0.65
N ASP A 303 -5.03 13.26 -0.44
CA ASP A 303 -4.81 14.67 -0.11
C ASP A 303 -3.90 15.35 -1.13
N ASN A 304 -3.93 16.68 -1.12
CA ASN A 304 -3.03 17.54 -1.89
C ASN A 304 -1.93 18.17 -1.02
N GLY A 305 -1.50 17.46 0.05
CA GLY A 305 -0.52 17.92 1.01
C GLY A 305 0.95 17.79 0.56
N GLY A 306 1.87 18.07 1.49
CA GLY A 306 3.32 18.11 1.23
C GLY A 306 3.96 16.76 0.86
N GLY A 307 3.23 15.65 1.00
CA GLY A 307 3.73 14.32 0.70
C GLY A 307 4.41 13.63 1.87
N VAL A 308 4.90 12.41 1.62
CA VAL A 308 5.71 11.61 2.55
C VAL A 308 7.19 11.76 2.18
N SER A 309 8.05 12.08 3.16
CA SER A 309 9.49 12.17 2.91
C SER A 309 10.11 10.80 2.64
N ASP A 310 11.17 10.77 1.85
CA ASP A 310 11.79 9.51 1.42
C ASP A 310 12.40 8.71 2.58
N GLU A 311 12.83 9.39 3.64
CA GLU A 311 13.38 8.78 4.87
C GLU A 311 12.38 7.84 5.56
N ILE A 312 11.11 8.23 5.64
CA ILE A 312 10.07 7.45 6.34
C ILE A 312 9.23 6.60 5.37
N ARG A 313 9.36 6.80 4.06
CA ARG A 313 8.55 6.13 3.03
C ARG A 313 8.56 4.61 3.16
N ALA A 314 9.73 4.02 3.44
CA ALA A 314 9.87 2.56 3.60
C ALA A 314 9.30 2.02 4.92
N HIS A 315 9.12 2.89 5.92
CA HIS A 315 8.76 2.57 7.29
C HIS A 315 7.44 3.21 7.72
N LEU A 316 6.64 3.69 6.78
CA LEU A 316 5.47 4.52 7.07
C LEU A 316 4.40 3.79 7.92
N PHE A 317 4.36 2.46 7.85
CA PHE A 317 3.47 1.61 8.62
C PHE A 317 4.16 0.93 9.82
N ASP A 318 5.44 1.22 10.08
CA ASP A 318 6.12 0.78 11.31
C ASP A 318 5.56 1.54 12.51
N ALA A 319 5.39 0.82 13.63
CA ALA A 319 5.00 1.44 14.89
C ALA A 319 6.09 2.42 15.37
N PHE A 320 5.67 3.55 15.93
CA PHE A 320 6.52 4.63 16.45
C PHE A 320 7.37 5.38 15.42
N VAL A 321 7.18 5.11 14.12
CA VAL A 321 7.84 5.87 13.06
C VAL A 321 6.99 7.09 12.71
N THR A 322 7.55 8.28 12.91
CA THR A 322 6.91 9.55 12.52
C THR A 322 7.94 10.67 12.42
N ASN A 323 7.70 11.60 11.51
CA ASN A 323 8.43 12.88 11.40
C ASN A 323 7.65 14.05 12.02
N LYS A 324 6.51 13.77 12.68
CA LYS A 324 5.65 14.79 13.29
C LYS A 324 6.06 15.03 14.75
N PRO A 325 6.29 16.28 15.20
CA PRO A 325 6.74 16.59 16.56
C PRO A 325 5.84 16.08 17.68
N THR A 326 4.52 16.03 17.44
CA THR A 326 3.51 15.55 18.39
C THR A 326 2.90 14.20 17.99
N GLY A 327 3.41 13.58 16.91
CA GLY A 327 2.93 12.30 16.41
C GLY A 327 3.43 11.15 17.28
N THR A 328 2.57 10.17 17.53
CA THR A 328 2.96 8.95 18.27
C THR A 328 3.53 7.86 17.36
N GLY A 329 3.40 8.01 16.04
CA GLY A 329 3.77 6.98 15.05
C GLY A 329 2.92 5.71 15.10
N LEU A 330 1.82 5.67 15.86
CA LEU A 330 0.97 4.48 15.99
C LEU A 330 -0.23 4.45 15.03
N GLY A 331 -0.63 5.60 14.48
CA GLY A 331 -1.88 5.72 13.70
C GLY A 331 -1.89 4.85 12.44
N LEU A 332 -0.87 4.98 11.59
CA LEU A 332 -0.78 4.19 10.34
C LEU A 332 -0.45 2.72 10.59
N ALA A 333 0.35 2.42 11.62
CA ALA A 333 0.60 1.04 12.05
C ALA A 333 -0.71 0.34 12.46
N LEU A 334 -1.57 1.03 13.22
CA LEU A 334 -2.88 0.52 13.61
C LEU A 334 -3.79 0.32 12.39
N VAL A 335 -3.79 1.25 11.44
CA VAL A 335 -4.53 1.09 10.17
C VAL A 335 -4.09 -0.20 9.45
N ALA A 336 -2.78 -0.42 9.29
CA ALA A 336 -2.25 -1.60 8.64
C ALA A 336 -2.65 -2.89 9.38
N LYS A 337 -2.59 -2.89 10.73
CA LYS A 337 -3.05 -4.01 11.55
C LYS A 337 -4.53 -4.30 11.32
N ILE A 338 -5.41 -3.32 11.51
CA ILE A 338 -6.87 -3.51 11.38
C ILE A 338 -7.22 -4.04 9.99
N ILE A 339 -6.64 -3.46 8.93
CA ILE A 339 -6.91 -3.89 7.56
C ILE A 339 -6.41 -5.32 7.31
N ASN A 340 -5.23 -5.68 7.82
CA ASN A 340 -4.74 -7.06 7.75
C ASN A 340 -5.63 -8.01 8.57
N ASP A 341 -6.10 -7.59 9.74
CA ASP A 341 -7.01 -8.36 10.59
C ASP A 341 -8.40 -8.48 9.95
N HIS A 342 -8.74 -7.68 8.94
CA HIS A 342 -9.90 -7.84 8.06
C HIS A 342 -9.62 -8.74 6.85
N GLY A 343 -8.38 -9.21 6.66
CA GLY A 343 -7.95 -9.95 5.48
C GLY A 343 -7.75 -9.07 4.25
N GLY A 344 -7.69 -7.74 4.42
CA GLY A 344 -7.43 -6.76 3.39
C GLY A 344 -5.95 -6.41 3.26
N ALA A 345 -5.67 -5.41 2.43
CA ALA A 345 -4.35 -4.82 2.25
C ALA A 345 -4.44 -3.29 2.21
N ILE A 346 -3.36 -2.60 2.58
CA ILE A 346 -3.25 -1.15 2.42
C ILE A 346 -1.97 -0.81 1.67
N GLU A 347 -2.07 0.12 0.75
CA GLU A 347 -0.97 0.69 -0.02
C GLU A 347 -1.04 2.21 0.00
N PHE A 348 0.06 2.86 -0.37
CA PHE A 348 0.07 4.30 -0.60
C PHE A 348 0.94 4.67 -1.79
N ASP A 349 0.63 5.81 -2.38
CA ASP A 349 1.40 6.47 -3.43
C ASP A 349 1.51 7.95 -3.05
N SER A 350 2.72 8.50 -3.04
CA SER A 350 2.95 9.86 -2.55
C SER A 350 4.00 10.59 -3.37
N ALA A 351 3.62 11.79 -3.80
CA ALA A 351 4.46 12.82 -4.38
C ALA A 351 4.07 14.18 -3.74
N PRO A 352 4.92 15.21 -3.78
CA PRO A 352 4.54 16.55 -3.35
C PRO A 352 3.25 17.02 -4.05
N GLY A 353 2.26 17.48 -3.27
CA GLY A 353 0.95 17.88 -3.78
C GLY A 353 -0.02 16.73 -4.06
N ARG A 354 0.35 15.47 -3.78
CA ARG A 354 -0.52 14.31 -3.91
C ARG A 354 -0.06 13.13 -3.06
N THR A 355 -0.77 12.85 -1.98
CA THR A 355 -0.67 11.56 -1.28
C THR A 355 -1.98 10.79 -1.40
N MET A 356 -1.90 9.49 -1.65
CA MET A 356 -3.05 8.63 -1.87
C MET A 356 -2.85 7.32 -1.09
N PHE A 357 -3.69 7.06 -0.11
CA PHE A 357 -3.80 5.76 0.55
C PHE A 357 -4.91 4.94 -0.11
N ARG A 358 -4.64 3.67 -0.40
CA ARG A 358 -5.60 2.71 -0.98
C ARG A 358 -5.77 1.53 -0.05
N VAL A 359 -6.99 1.34 0.42
CA VAL A 359 -7.42 0.23 1.26
C VAL A 359 -8.18 -0.76 0.38
N MET A 360 -7.70 -2.00 0.32
CA MET A 360 -8.28 -3.11 -0.44
C MET A 360 -8.93 -4.10 0.51
N LEU A 361 -10.23 -4.35 0.34
CA LEU A 361 -11.04 -5.09 1.29
C LEU A 361 -11.70 -6.32 0.65
N PRO A 362 -11.96 -7.37 1.45
CA PRO A 362 -12.77 -8.49 0.99
C PRO A 362 -14.23 -8.07 0.86
N MET A 363 -14.87 -8.60 -0.16
CA MET A 363 -16.31 -8.49 -0.35
C MET A 363 -17.03 -9.51 0.53
N GLN A 364 -18.21 -9.13 1.04
CA GLN A 364 -19.16 -10.06 1.64
C GLN A 364 -19.56 -11.10 0.59
N LEU A 365 -19.18 -12.36 0.81
CA LEU A 365 -19.68 -13.46 0.01
C LEU A 365 -21.15 -13.69 0.39
N SER A 366 -22.04 -13.62 -0.59
CA SER A 366 -23.42 -14.05 -0.42
C SER A 366 -23.41 -15.51 0.01
N GLN A 367 -23.91 -15.81 1.22
CA GLN A 367 -24.13 -17.20 1.60
C GLN A 367 -25.17 -17.77 0.64
N VAL A 368 -24.76 -18.72 -0.20
CA VAL A 368 -25.69 -19.56 -0.93
C VAL A 368 -26.38 -20.40 0.12
N ILE A 369 -27.61 -20.03 0.48
CA ILE A 369 -28.51 -20.89 1.24
C ILE A 369 -28.66 -22.15 0.39
N THR A 370 -28.05 -23.25 0.84
CA THR A 370 -28.17 -24.57 0.21
C THR A 370 -29.38 -25.26 0.79
#